data_AF-A0A8H7M378-F1
#
_entry.id   AF-A0A8H7M378-F1
#
_cell.length_a   1.000
_cell.length_b   1.000
_cell.length_c   1.000
_cell.angle_alpha   90.00
_cell.angle_beta   90.00
_cell.angle_gamma   90.00
#
_symmetry.space_group_name_H-M   'P 1'
#
loop_
_entity.id
_entity.type
_entity.pdbx_description
1 polymer ?
#
loop_
_entity_poly.entity_id
_entity_poly.type
_entity_poly.pdbx_seq_one_letter_code
_entity_poly.pdbx_strand_id
1 'polypeptide(L)'
;MTRHHERQQDNKSVPVIHNGELTNLSFDHVIRFADKIEEIRGKHGADKTQDEYKSLLLFSGDLFSPSVESLLTRGGNMVHLMNELGPDACVPGNHEFDFGRERFDRLIEFSNFPWLLSNIEQHPLNEKHHPDYSQRIQIDGLRKYLILERCGLKIGIIGLVSDDTLKKTNTESKALFALDPMNHPWSSKDEPDKWGPLQQLVAQLRRSEKDSGKGCDLVFALTHALRQPITRVNEDIELAKQASVFAASSQRGDGLEHIPGIDIIFGGHDHHYWVSNGVPVEGLQPELSEKEKSESKDTLIVKSGTDFQDLSEVMIQVEERPNGTERKYVVTSVKGEYSVSLSKVDSDTPKVKRHRFEPIEPPKEGAGPGKIDDTQKKHIQTASTKKPMARVLKRQFDNEVLAGLKTPVAVNEHQIVIDESKSRSEETVVGNWIADVMLRWYDHLWDGKEISRPRAFVTCGGAIRGQRNLEPGTIFADEIIQLHPFDTPLVAVDVEGQHLKTALDGAFSSMKFEDGKYKAGAFPVVSGMKVEWNIAPATGPQLVRLYINNEHNVLEEVVDSKVYRILTIKYLADGNDGYSGRKNKDGSEPLGGFKKATIVQRYEEIPPYQKADNVFAMSLRRRPQRIASAQ
;
A
#
# COMPACT_ATOMS: atom_id res chain seq x y z
N MET A 1 -7.36 9.72 -4.42
CA MET A 1 -6.18 8.92 -4.83
C MET A 1 -5.70 8.08 -3.68
N THR A 2 -5.17 6.89 -3.94
CA THR A 2 -4.43 6.06 -2.97
C THR A 2 -3.00 5.83 -3.42
N ARG A 3 -2.13 5.30 -2.56
CA ARG A 3 -0.77 4.87 -2.92
C ARG A 3 -0.58 3.41 -2.53
N HIS A 4 0.06 2.63 -3.40
CA HIS A 4 0.34 1.22 -3.21
C HIS A 4 1.23 0.71 -4.32
N HIS A 5 2.40 0.17 -3.95
CA HIS A 5 3.38 -0.30 -4.90
C HIS A 5 2.91 -1.56 -5.64
N GLU A 6 2.51 -1.47 -6.91
CA GLU A 6 2.56 -2.64 -7.81
C GLU A 6 2.66 -2.31 -9.32
N ARG A 7 3.40 -3.18 -10.01
CA ARG A 7 3.67 -3.31 -11.47
C ARG A 7 4.67 -2.34 -12.11
N GLN A 8 5.97 -2.65 -11.93
CA GLN A 8 6.82 -2.76 -13.13
C GLN A 8 6.60 -4.15 -13.73
N GLN A 9 5.77 -4.24 -14.78
CA GLN A 9 5.67 -5.44 -15.61
C GLN A 9 6.91 -5.67 -16.49
N ASP A 10 7.92 -4.80 -16.41
CA ASP A 10 9.23 -5.04 -17.02
C ASP A 10 10.13 -5.80 -16.05
N ASN A 11 10.06 -7.11 -16.21
CA ASN A 11 10.93 -8.13 -15.65
C ASN A 11 12.39 -7.85 -16.06
N LYS A 12 13.08 -6.91 -15.41
CA LYS A 12 14.55 -6.63 -15.53
C LYS A 12 15.12 -5.56 -14.60
N SER A 13 14.30 -4.81 -13.87
CA SER A 13 14.75 -3.64 -13.11
C SER A 13 14.50 -3.88 -11.61
N VAL A 14 15.58 -4.15 -10.90
CA VAL A 14 15.58 -4.39 -9.45
C VAL A 14 15.94 -3.06 -8.77
N PRO A 15 15.30 -2.63 -7.67
CA PRO A 15 15.78 -1.50 -6.87
C PRO A 15 17.06 -1.93 -6.17
N VAL A 16 18.18 -1.93 -6.90
CA VAL A 16 19.45 -2.46 -6.39
C VAL A 16 20.43 -1.33 -6.27
N ILE A 17 20.92 -1.22 -5.04
CA ILE A 17 22.13 -0.50 -4.72
C ILE A 17 23.26 -1.03 -5.61
N HIS A 18 23.76 -0.22 -6.53
CA HIS A 18 24.96 -0.53 -7.31
C HIS A 18 26.10 0.36 -6.78
N ASN A 19 27.17 -0.23 -6.27
CA ASN A 19 28.32 0.50 -5.68
C ASN A 19 27.96 1.45 -4.51
N GLY A 20 26.93 1.12 -3.72
CA GLY A 20 26.51 1.97 -2.59
C GLY A 20 25.48 3.06 -2.96
N GLU A 21 25.04 3.12 -4.21
CA GLU A 21 23.99 4.04 -4.67
C GLU A 21 22.74 3.27 -5.09
N LEU A 22 21.58 3.60 -4.52
CA LEU A 22 20.27 3.09 -4.97
C LEU A 22 20.07 3.44 -6.45
N THR A 23 20.08 2.43 -7.32
CA THR A 23 19.71 2.61 -8.73
C THR A 23 18.23 2.25 -8.94
N ASN A 24 17.54 3.00 -9.81
CA ASN A 24 16.10 2.86 -10.16
C ASN A 24 15.05 3.42 -9.18
N LEU A 25 15.37 4.41 -8.34
CA LEU A 25 14.34 5.23 -7.68
C LEU A 25 14.02 6.47 -8.51
N SER A 26 13.31 6.28 -9.63
CA SER A 26 12.82 7.40 -10.42
C SER A 26 11.64 8.05 -9.68
N PHE A 27 11.92 9.11 -8.93
CA PHE A 27 10.90 10.04 -8.40
C PHE A 27 10.20 10.82 -9.50
N ASP A 28 10.56 10.60 -10.77
CA ASP A 28 10.04 11.36 -11.90
C ASP A 28 8.51 11.23 -11.99
N HIS A 29 7.92 10.10 -11.59
CA HIS A 29 6.47 9.93 -11.56
C HIS A 29 5.81 10.82 -10.49
N VAL A 30 6.39 10.92 -9.29
CA VAL A 30 5.91 11.81 -8.20
C VAL A 30 6.11 13.29 -8.56
N ILE A 31 7.23 13.64 -9.20
CA ILE A 31 7.48 14.99 -9.71
C ILE A 31 6.43 15.35 -10.76
N ARG A 32 6.22 14.49 -11.76
CA ARG A 32 5.19 14.69 -12.79
C ARG A 32 3.79 14.82 -12.19
N PHE A 33 3.48 14.02 -11.17
CA PHE A 33 2.21 14.12 -10.45
C PHE A 33 2.04 15.49 -9.78
N ALA A 34 3.07 15.97 -9.07
CA ALA A 34 3.06 17.28 -8.44
C ALA A 34 2.95 18.42 -9.47
N ASP A 35 3.71 18.33 -10.56
CA ASP A 35 3.65 19.30 -11.65
C ASP A 35 2.24 19.34 -12.28
N LYS A 36 1.59 18.17 -12.44
CA LYS A 36 0.22 18.09 -12.94
C LYS A 36 -0.80 18.71 -11.99
N ILE A 37 -0.64 18.55 -10.68
CA ILE A 37 -1.48 19.24 -9.67
C ILE A 37 -1.36 20.76 -9.82
N GLU A 38 -0.13 21.28 -9.94
CA GLU A 38 0.07 22.72 -10.09
C GLU A 38 -0.44 23.23 -11.45
N GLU A 39 -0.34 22.44 -12.52
CA GLU A 39 -0.96 22.73 -13.83
C GLU A 39 -2.48 22.86 -13.70
N ILE A 40 -3.15 21.90 -13.05
CA ILE A 40 -4.62 21.90 -12.85
C ILE A 40 -5.05 23.08 -11.98
N ARG A 41 -4.31 23.35 -10.89
CA ARG A 41 -4.54 24.54 -10.04
C ARG A 41 -4.39 25.84 -10.85
N GLY A 42 -3.42 25.90 -11.76
CA GLY A 42 -3.23 27.03 -12.67
C GLY A 42 -4.39 27.19 -13.67
N LYS A 43 -4.85 26.07 -14.26
CA LYS A 43 -5.96 26.01 -15.24
C LYS A 43 -7.28 26.57 -14.67
N HIS A 44 -7.62 26.19 -13.44
CA HIS A 44 -8.89 26.59 -12.79
C HIS A 44 -8.78 27.84 -11.91
N GLY A 45 -7.56 28.38 -11.76
CA GLY A 45 -7.26 29.60 -11.03
C GLY A 45 -7.02 29.37 -9.53
N ALA A 46 -5.97 30.01 -9.02
CA ALA A 46 -5.82 30.33 -7.60
C ALA A 46 -6.39 31.74 -7.36
N ASP A 47 -7.11 31.95 -6.26
CA ASP A 47 -7.41 33.32 -5.85
C ASP A 47 -6.11 33.94 -5.32
N LYS A 48 -5.44 34.72 -6.18
CA LYS A 48 -4.17 35.40 -5.87
C LYS A 48 -4.28 36.40 -4.72
N THR A 49 -5.48 36.67 -4.22
CA THR A 49 -5.71 37.60 -3.11
C THR A 49 -5.78 36.89 -1.75
N GLN A 50 -5.94 35.56 -1.70
CA GLN A 50 -6.15 34.82 -0.44
C GLN A 50 -5.32 33.53 -0.29
N ASP A 51 -4.38 33.22 -1.19
CA ASP A 51 -3.65 31.93 -1.19
C ASP A 51 -4.59 30.70 -1.22
N GLU A 52 -5.81 30.85 -1.75
CA GLU A 52 -6.84 29.82 -1.73
C GLU A 52 -7.15 29.30 -3.15
N TYR A 53 -7.07 27.99 -3.34
CA TYR A 53 -7.38 27.35 -4.63
C TYR A 53 -8.89 27.23 -4.81
N LYS A 54 -9.37 27.39 -6.05
CA LYS A 54 -10.77 27.10 -6.40
C LYS A 54 -11.08 25.61 -6.47
N SER A 55 -10.04 24.77 -6.57
CA SER A 55 -10.14 23.31 -6.57
C SER A 55 -9.92 22.71 -5.19
N LEU A 56 -10.33 21.45 -5.03
CA LEU A 56 -10.01 20.61 -3.87
C LEU A 56 -9.01 19.53 -4.27
N LEU A 57 -7.98 19.32 -3.45
CA LEU A 57 -7.08 18.19 -3.53
C LEU A 57 -7.38 17.21 -2.41
N LEU A 58 -7.86 16.00 -2.75
CA LEU A 58 -8.29 14.99 -1.78
C LEU A 58 -7.45 13.71 -1.90
N PHE A 59 -7.07 13.12 -0.75
CA PHE A 59 -6.27 11.90 -0.69
C PHE A 59 -6.97 10.79 0.10
N SER A 60 -7.23 9.67 -0.56
CA SER A 60 -8.09 8.57 -0.11
C SER A 60 -7.33 7.47 0.66
N GLY A 61 -6.19 7.77 1.28
CA GLY A 61 -5.44 6.84 2.16
C GLY A 61 -4.25 6.08 1.54
N ASP A 62 -3.58 5.28 2.36
CA ASP A 62 -2.32 4.55 2.10
C ASP A 62 -1.15 5.44 1.68
N LEU A 63 -1.02 6.60 2.31
CA LEU A 63 0.04 7.55 2.05
C LEU A 63 1.40 7.03 2.54
N PHE A 64 1.48 6.61 3.81
CA PHE A 64 2.75 6.42 4.50
C PHE A 64 3.44 5.11 4.16
N SER A 65 2.75 4.14 3.59
CA SER A 65 3.25 2.81 3.25
C SER A 65 2.35 2.23 2.15
N PRO A 66 2.80 1.29 1.30
CA PRO A 66 4.14 0.66 1.27
C PRO A 66 5.12 1.25 0.25
N SER A 67 6.39 1.40 0.64
CA SER A 67 7.54 1.52 -0.27
C SER A 67 8.87 1.25 0.44
N VAL A 68 9.96 1.00 -0.31
CA VAL A 68 11.32 0.87 0.28
C VAL A 68 11.66 2.10 1.12
N GLU A 69 11.36 3.29 0.60
CA GLU A 69 11.59 4.55 1.29
C GLU A 69 10.74 4.67 2.55
N SER A 70 9.49 4.20 2.53
CA SER A 70 8.67 4.23 3.74
C SER A 70 9.19 3.29 4.81
N LEU A 71 9.78 2.14 4.46
CA LEU A 71 10.45 1.28 5.45
C LEU A 71 11.62 2.01 6.12
N LEU A 72 12.51 2.56 5.29
CA LEU A 72 13.74 3.21 5.75
C LEU A 72 13.45 4.47 6.59
N THR A 73 12.40 5.20 6.23
CA THR A 73 12.00 6.45 6.91
C THR A 73 10.85 6.26 7.89
N ARG A 74 10.31 5.04 8.00
CA ARG A 74 9.06 4.73 8.71
C ARG A 74 7.92 5.69 8.33
N GLY A 75 7.70 5.90 7.04
CA GLY A 75 6.66 6.77 6.45
C GLY A 75 6.98 8.27 6.43
N GLY A 76 8.08 8.71 7.05
CA GLY A 76 8.45 10.14 7.13
C GLY A 76 8.67 10.79 5.77
N ASN A 77 9.10 10.00 4.79
CA ASN A 77 9.36 10.43 3.43
C ASN A 77 8.14 11.14 2.80
N MET A 78 6.90 10.76 3.11
CA MET A 78 5.74 11.38 2.45
C MET A 78 5.27 12.68 3.08
N VAL A 79 5.65 12.97 4.33
CA VAL A 79 5.14 14.13 5.06
C VAL A 79 5.55 15.43 4.37
N HIS A 80 6.83 15.58 4.02
CA HIS A 80 7.34 16.80 3.39
C HIS A 80 6.73 17.07 2.02
N LEU A 81 6.60 16.01 1.22
CA LEU A 81 5.96 16.07 -0.10
C LEU A 81 4.50 16.50 0.02
N MET A 82 3.72 15.85 0.90
CA MET A 82 2.30 16.16 1.04
C MET A 82 2.05 17.53 1.68
N ASN A 83 2.94 17.99 2.56
CA ASN A 83 2.89 19.35 3.08
C ASN A 83 3.11 20.41 1.98
N GLU A 84 3.97 20.13 1.00
CA GLU A 84 4.16 21.03 -0.15
C GLU A 84 2.99 20.96 -1.14
N LEU A 85 2.44 19.76 -1.36
CA LEU A 85 1.25 19.59 -2.20
C LEU A 85 0.00 20.22 -1.57
N GLY A 86 -0.13 20.20 -0.25
CA GLY A 86 -1.23 20.81 0.50
C GLY A 86 -2.59 20.23 0.12
N PRO A 87 -2.88 18.95 0.41
CA PRO A 87 -4.23 18.40 0.24
C PRO A 87 -5.20 19.08 1.22
N ASP A 88 -6.43 19.30 0.77
CA ASP A 88 -7.50 19.89 1.59
C ASP A 88 -8.06 18.88 2.59
N ALA A 89 -7.99 17.58 2.31
CA ALA A 89 -8.34 16.51 3.24
C ALA A 89 -7.67 15.17 2.88
N CYS A 90 -7.33 14.40 3.91
CA CYS A 90 -6.86 13.02 3.80
C CYS A 90 -7.69 12.10 4.69
N VAL A 91 -7.86 10.84 4.30
CA VAL A 91 -8.39 9.77 5.16
C VAL A 91 -7.26 8.77 5.40
N PRO A 92 -7.10 8.19 6.61
CA PRO A 92 -6.19 7.07 6.78
C PRO A 92 -6.72 5.84 6.02
N GLY A 93 -5.81 5.03 5.52
CA GLY A 93 -6.05 3.68 5.04
C GLY A 93 -5.43 2.66 5.98
N ASN A 94 -5.42 1.41 5.55
CA ASN A 94 -4.89 0.32 6.35
C ASN A 94 -3.36 0.37 6.50
N HIS A 95 -2.65 0.99 5.54
CA HIS A 95 -1.18 1.11 5.57
C HIS A 95 -0.64 2.25 6.42
N GLU A 96 -1.49 3.20 6.83
CA GLU A 96 -1.10 4.25 7.77
C GLU A 96 -0.59 3.67 9.11
N PHE A 97 -1.02 2.46 9.47
CA PHE A 97 -0.73 1.81 10.75
C PHE A 97 0.39 0.77 10.70
N ASP A 98 1.01 0.53 9.53
CA ASP A 98 2.05 -0.50 9.35
C ASP A 98 3.23 -0.36 10.31
N PHE A 99 3.59 0.88 10.66
CA PHE A 99 4.71 1.19 11.55
C PHE A 99 4.31 1.34 13.02
N GLY A 100 3.05 1.02 13.35
CA GLY A 100 2.44 1.13 14.67
C GLY A 100 1.76 2.49 14.92
N ARG A 101 0.81 2.49 15.86
CA ARG A 101 -0.04 3.65 16.17
C ARG A 101 0.76 4.89 16.61
N GLU A 102 1.73 4.71 17.50
CA GLU A 102 2.60 5.81 17.95
C GLU A 102 3.39 6.47 16.81
N ARG A 103 3.70 5.72 15.74
CA ARG A 103 4.38 6.29 14.58
C ARG A 103 3.41 7.07 13.73
N PHE A 104 2.22 6.52 13.49
CA PHE A 104 1.15 7.23 12.78
C PHE A 104 0.82 8.57 13.45
N ASP A 105 0.61 8.58 14.78
CA ASP A 105 0.28 9.80 15.54
C ASP A 105 1.36 10.89 15.36
N ARG A 106 2.63 10.50 15.35
CA ARG A 106 3.73 11.44 15.06
C ARG A 106 3.71 11.93 13.61
N LEU A 107 3.44 11.06 12.64
CA LEU A 107 3.42 11.46 11.21
C LEU A 107 2.29 12.46 10.92
N ILE A 108 1.11 12.27 11.53
CA ILE A 108 0.00 13.22 11.39
C ILE A 108 0.27 14.53 12.14
N GLU A 109 1.01 14.52 13.26
CA GLU A 109 1.45 15.75 13.95
C GLU A 109 2.36 16.62 13.07
N PHE A 110 3.21 16.01 12.24
CA PHE A 110 4.06 16.73 11.28
C PHE A 110 3.34 17.07 9.96
N SER A 111 2.08 16.67 9.78
CA SER A 111 1.28 16.97 8.59
C SER A 111 0.58 18.33 8.74
N ASN A 112 0.70 19.19 7.73
CA ASN A 112 0.06 20.51 7.69
C ASN A 112 -1.33 20.48 7.03
N PHE A 113 -1.90 19.29 6.89
CA PHE A 113 -3.19 19.04 6.23
C PHE A 113 -4.08 18.17 7.13
N PRO A 114 -5.41 18.29 7.03
CA PRO A 114 -6.31 17.61 7.95
C PRO A 114 -6.51 16.13 7.58
N TRP A 115 -6.44 15.29 8.60
CA TRP A 115 -6.80 13.87 8.52
C TRP A 115 -8.22 13.66 9.07
N LEU A 116 -9.05 12.96 8.32
CA LEU A 116 -10.46 12.73 8.63
C LEU A 116 -10.70 11.26 8.96
N LEU A 117 -11.39 11.00 10.08
CA LEU A 117 -11.81 9.67 10.46
C LEU A 117 -13.13 9.76 11.23
N SER A 118 -14.23 9.56 10.51
CA SER A 118 -15.59 9.79 10.98
C SER A 118 -16.23 8.58 11.62
N ASN A 119 -15.74 7.37 11.29
CA ASN A 119 -16.34 6.10 11.68
C ASN A 119 -15.49 5.26 12.64
N ILE A 120 -14.48 5.87 13.27
CA ILE A 120 -13.70 5.24 14.34
C ILE A 120 -13.56 6.22 15.50
N GLU A 121 -13.91 5.74 16.69
CA GLU A 121 -13.74 6.43 17.96
C GLU A 121 -12.83 5.62 18.88
N GLN A 122 -12.31 6.25 19.93
CA GLN A 122 -11.51 5.58 20.95
C GLN A 122 -12.14 5.72 22.34
N HIS A 123 -11.96 4.70 23.16
CA HIS A 123 -12.24 4.73 24.59
C HIS A 123 -11.04 5.37 25.31
N PRO A 124 -11.24 6.47 26.04
CA PRO A 124 -10.15 7.09 26.78
C PRO A 124 -9.63 6.13 27.86
N LEU A 125 -8.34 6.23 28.19
CA LEU A 125 -7.77 5.46 29.30
C LEU A 125 -8.15 6.10 30.63
N ASN A 126 -8.58 5.28 31.59
CA ASN A 126 -8.81 5.72 32.97
C ASN A 126 -7.48 5.87 33.73
N GLU A 127 -7.54 6.33 34.99
CA GLU A 127 -6.36 6.53 35.85
C GLU A 127 -5.48 5.26 36.02
N LYS A 128 -6.07 4.07 35.81
CA LYS A 128 -5.38 2.77 35.88
C LYS A 128 -4.89 2.29 34.51
N HIS A 129 -4.90 3.13 33.49
CA HIS A 129 -4.51 2.83 32.11
C HIS A 129 -5.35 1.71 31.47
N HIS A 130 -6.63 1.59 31.87
CA HIS A 130 -7.60 0.71 31.23
C HIS A 130 -8.63 1.51 30.42
N PRO A 131 -9.13 1.00 29.29
CA PRO A 131 -10.16 1.70 28.51
C PRO A 131 -11.43 1.93 29.34
N ASP A 132 -11.91 3.18 29.36
CA ASP A 132 -13.23 3.54 29.89
C ASP A 132 -14.29 3.32 28.80
N TYR A 133 -14.92 2.15 28.84
CA TYR A 133 -15.96 1.77 27.90
C TYR A 133 -17.26 2.60 28.01
N SER A 134 -17.39 3.46 29.03
CA SER A 134 -18.55 4.36 29.18
C SER A 134 -18.45 5.61 28.31
N GLN A 135 -17.26 5.93 27.80
CA GLN A 135 -17.00 7.13 27.00
C GLN A 135 -16.43 6.76 25.64
N ARG A 136 -16.77 7.54 24.63
CA ARG A 136 -16.19 7.46 23.29
C ARG A 136 -15.77 8.85 22.88
N ILE A 137 -14.53 8.98 22.43
CA ILE A 137 -13.97 10.24 21.99
C ILE A 137 -13.38 10.09 20.59
N GLN A 138 -13.31 11.20 19.86
CA GLN A 138 -12.55 11.26 18.63
C GLN A 138 -11.07 10.95 18.93
N ILE A 139 -10.41 10.30 17.99
CA ILE A 139 -8.97 10.05 18.07
C ILE A 139 -8.20 11.36 17.94
N ASP A 140 -7.26 11.63 18.85
CA ASP A 140 -6.42 12.82 18.84
C ASP A 140 -5.68 12.98 17.50
N GLY A 141 -5.60 14.21 17.01
CA GLY A 141 -5.01 14.52 15.70
C GLY A 141 -5.91 14.24 14.49
N LEU A 142 -6.99 13.46 14.64
CA LEU A 142 -7.96 13.15 13.59
C LEU A 142 -9.25 13.92 13.78
N ARG A 143 -9.84 14.41 12.69
CA ARG A 143 -11.10 15.14 12.71
C ARG A 143 -12.26 14.23 12.31
N LYS A 144 -13.41 14.38 12.98
CA LYS A 144 -14.64 13.68 12.59
C LYS A 144 -15.17 14.15 11.24
N TYR A 145 -14.97 15.42 10.90
CA TYR A 145 -15.31 16.01 9.61
C TYR A 145 -14.56 17.33 9.40
N LEU A 146 -14.61 17.85 8.17
CA LEU A 146 -14.14 19.18 7.81
C LEU A 146 -15.26 19.94 7.09
N ILE A 147 -15.40 21.23 7.35
CA ILE A 147 -16.25 22.12 6.56
C ILE A 147 -15.36 23.22 5.98
N LEU A 148 -15.45 23.42 4.69
CA LEU A 148 -14.69 24.45 3.96
C LEU A 148 -15.59 25.13 2.92
N GLU A 149 -15.15 26.27 2.40
CA GLU A 149 -15.86 26.99 1.34
C GLU A 149 -15.05 26.97 0.05
N ARG A 150 -15.67 26.58 -1.07
CA ARG A 150 -15.05 26.64 -2.41
C ARG A 150 -16.09 27.10 -3.41
N CYS A 151 -15.71 28.04 -4.27
CA CYS A 151 -16.61 28.59 -5.29
C CYS A 151 -17.96 29.09 -4.73
N GLY A 152 -17.97 29.63 -3.50
CA GLY A 152 -19.17 30.10 -2.81
C GLY A 152 -20.10 28.99 -2.28
N LEU A 153 -19.64 27.74 -2.27
CA LEU A 153 -20.36 26.59 -1.73
C LEU A 153 -19.70 26.12 -0.43
N LYS A 154 -20.49 25.90 0.60
CA LYS A 154 -20.07 25.30 1.87
C LYS A 154 -20.07 23.77 1.74
N ILE A 155 -18.88 23.17 1.77
CA ILE A 155 -18.67 21.74 1.52
C ILE A 155 -18.29 21.08 2.83
N GLY A 156 -19.08 20.10 3.27
CA GLY A 156 -18.74 19.18 4.35
C GLY A 156 -18.01 17.95 3.80
N ILE A 157 -16.94 17.52 4.47
CA ILE A 157 -16.16 16.33 4.10
C ILE A 157 -16.06 15.41 5.30
N ILE A 158 -16.39 14.14 5.10
CA ILE A 158 -16.24 13.06 6.08
C ILE A 158 -15.21 12.03 5.58
N GLY A 159 -14.53 11.35 6.49
CA GLY A 159 -13.53 10.31 6.20
C GLY A 159 -14.00 8.95 6.69
N LEU A 160 -14.06 7.92 5.85
CA LEU A 160 -14.55 6.60 6.23
C LEU A 160 -13.55 5.50 5.85
N VAL A 161 -13.35 4.53 6.74
CA VAL A 161 -12.44 3.40 6.49
C VAL A 161 -13.13 2.06 6.77
N SER A 162 -12.67 1.01 6.12
CA SER A 162 -13.16 -0.36 6.33
C SER A 162 -12.58 -1.02 7.59
N ASP A 163 -13.25 -2.07 8.06
CA ASP A 163 -12.88 -2.82 9.27
C ASP A 163 -11.48 -3.43 9.22
N ASP A 164 -10.95 -3.73 8.04
CA ASP A 164 -9.61 -4.28 7.85
C ASP A 164 -8.50 -3.28 8.24
N THR A 165 -8.76 -1.97 8.08
CA THR A 165 -7.89 -0.89 8.54
C THR A 165 -7.59 -1.02 10.04
N LEU A 166 -8.59 -1.43 10.83
CA LEU A 166 -8.43 -1.66 12.26
C LEU A 166 -7.70 -2.97 12.60
N LYS A 167 -7.86 -4.00 11.77
CA LYS A 167 -7.24 -5.32 11.98
C LYS A 167 -5.72 -5.29 11.80
N LYS A 168 -5.17 -4.35 11.03
CA LYS A 168 -3.71 -4.19 10.85
C LYS A 168 -3.03 -3.41 11.98
N THR A 169 -3.78 -2.81 12.90
CA THR A 169 -3.20 -2.15 14.07
C THR A 169 -2.68 -3.21 15.07
N ASN A 170 -1.39 -3.53 14.98
CA ASN A 170 -0.75 -4.31 16.03
C ASN A 170 -0.76 -3.48 17.33
N THR A 171 -1.27 -4.09 18.39
CA THR A 171 -1.11 -3.78 19.83
C THR A 171 -2.08 -2.88 20.62
N GLU A 172 -3.05 -2.14 20.06
CA GLU A 172 -4.04 -1.37 20.90
C GLU A 172 -5.52 -1.45 20.46
N SER A 173 -5.87 -2.45 19.67
CA SER A 173 -7.23 -2.65 19.12
C SER A 173 -8.36 -2.82 20.15
N LYS A 174 -8.06 -2.91 21.47
CA LYS A 174 -9.08 -3.02 22.53
C LYS A 174 -9.72 -1.69 22.95
N ALA A 175 -9.09 -0.56 22.60
CA ALA A 175 -9.60 0.77 22.92
C ALA A 175 -10.31 1.44 21.73
N LEU A 176 -10.25 0.86 20.53
CA LEU A 176 -10.89 1.41 19.34
C LEU A 176 -12.32 0.87 19.18
N PHE A 177 -13.22 1.74 18.74
CA PHE A 177 -14.62 1.42 18.48
C PHE A 177 -14.96 1.82 17.04
N ALA A 178 -15.22 0.83 16.19
CA ALA A 178 -15.68 1.04 14.83
C ALA A 178 -17.19 1.34 14.83
N LEU A 179 -17.58 2.43 14.17
CA LEU A 179 -18.95 2.68 13.79
C LEU A 179 -19.13 2.05 12.41
N ASP A 180 -19.89 0.96 12.31
CA ASP A 180 -20.22 0.40 11.00
C ASP A 180 -21.08 1.43 10.23
N PRO A 181 -20.57 2.04 9.15
CA PRO A 181 -21.31 3.03 8.38
C PRO A 181 -22.54 2.42 7.68
N MET A 182 -22.60 1.09 7.61
CA MET A 182 -23.63 0.31 6.93
C MET A 182 -24.69 -0.26 7.89
N ASN A 183 -24.47 -0.16 9.19
CA ASN A 183 -25.42 -0.62 10.18
C ASN A 183 -26.54 0.42 10.34
N HIS A 184 -27.80 -0.02 10.17
CA HIS A 184 -29.00 0.81 10.05
C HIS A 184 -29.03 1.66 8.76
N PRO A 185 -29.41 1.08 7.59
CA PRO A 185 -29.58 1.86 6.36
C PRO A 185 -30.59 3.00 6.57
N TRP A 186 -30.61 4.00 5.69
CA TRP A 186 -31.63 5.06 5.75
C TRP A 186 -33.04 4.42 5.73
N SER A 187 -33.62 4.21 6.91
CA SER A 187 -35.03 3.87 7.05
C SER A 187 -35.83 5.06 6.55
N SER A 188 -37.06 4.80 6.08
CA SER A 188 -37.97 5.81 5.54
C SER A 188 -37.85 7.15 6.27
N LYS A 189 -37.89 8.27 5.53
CA LYS A 189 -37.73 9.67 5.99
C LYS A 189 -38.40 10.01 7.31
N ASP A 190 -39.40 9.24 7.70
CA ASP A 190 -40.31 9.44 8.82
C ASP A 190 -39.77 8.97 10.19
N GLU A 191 -38.56 8.38 10.27
CA GLU A 191 -38.02 7.87 11.55
C GLU A 191 -36.54 8.29 11.84
N PRO A 192 -36.24 9.59 12.04
CA PRO A 192 -34.88 10.07 12.35
C PRO A 192 -34.24 9.42 13.59
N ASP A 193 -35.06 9.01 14.56
CA ASP A 193 -34.59 8.35 15.80
C ASP A 193 -33.98 6.95 15.55
N LYS A 194 -34.17 6.39 14.35
CA LYS A 194 -33.61 5.09 13.94
C LYS A 194 -32.38 5.23 13.03
N TRP A 195 -31.96 6.45 12.70
CA TRP A 195 -30.79 6.70 11.88
C TRP A 195 -29.52 6.26 12.60
N GLY A 196 -28.64 5.56 11.87
CA GLY A 196 -27.32 5.19 12.34
C GLY A 196 -26.39 6.40 12.50
N PRO A 197 -25.19 6.20 13.10
CA PRO A 197 -24.25 7.27 13.40
C PRO A 197 -23.82 8.10 12.18
N LEU A 198 -23.65 7.45 11.03
CA LEU A 198 -23.27 8.12 9.78
C LEU A 198 -24.41 9.03 9.28
N GLN A 199 -25.65 8.54 9.27
CA GLN A 199 -26.81 9.33 8.85
C GLN A 199 -27.03 10.54 9.76
N GLN A 200 -26.89 10.36 11.06
CA GLN A 200 -26.96 11.45 12.03
C GLN A 200 -25.89 12.51 11.75
N LEU A 201 -24.64 12.09 11.48
CA LEU A 201 -23.56 13.01 11.14
C LEU A 201 -23.85 13.77 9.83
N VAL A 202 -24.30 13.09 8.77
CA VAL A 202 -24.62 13.74 7.50
C VAL A 202 -25.80 14.70 7.64
N ALA A 203 -26.85 14.30 8.36
CA ALA A 203 -27.97 15.18 8.66
C ALA A 203 -27.55 16.41 9.47
N GLN A 204 -26.65 16.24 10.45
CA GLN A 204 -26.05 17.34 11.20
C GLN A 204 -25.25 18.28 10.29
N LEU A 205 -24.47 17.76 9.32
CA LEU A 205 -23.74 18.61 8.38
C LEU A 205 -24.68 19.41 7.48
N ARG A 206 -25.82 18.82 7.09
CA ARG A 206 -26.87 19.48 6.29
C ARG A 206 -27.70 20.50 7.09
N ARG A 207 -27.82 20.32 8.40
CA ARG A 207 -28.67 21.14 9.29
C ARG A 207 -27.80 22.00 10.22
N SER A 208 -27.80 23.32 10.06
CA SER A 208 -27.10 24.22 11.00
C SER A 208 -27.82 24.25 12.35
N GLU A 209 -27.19 23.78 13.42
CA GLU A 209 -27.74 23.93 14.79
C GLU A 209 -27.20 25.14 15.56
N LYS A 210 -26.12 25.80 15.12
CA LYS A 210 -25.42 26.79 15.97
C LYS A 210 -25.42 28.24 15.54
N ASP A 211 -25.64 28.54 14.27
CA ASP A 211 -25.67 29.93 13.79
C ASP A 211 -26.77 30.08 12.75
N SER A 212 -27.41 31.24 12.72
CA SER A 212 -28.55 31.65 11.87
C SER A 212 -28.31 31.61 10.34
N GLY A 213 -27.57 30.63 9.81
CA GLY A 213 -27.26 30.38 8.41
C GLY A 213 -27.52 28.93 7.97
N LYS A 214 -27.49 28.69 6.65
CA LYS A 214 -27.73 27.37 6.02
C LYS A 214 -26.58 26.37 6.35
N GLY A 215 -26.90 25.07 6.46
CA GLY A 215 -25.91 23.99 6.65
C GLY A 215 -25.03 23.79 5.40
N CYS A 216 -24.33 22.65 5.28
CA CYS A 216 -23.47 22.39 4.13
C CYS A 216 -24.30 22.26 2.84
N ASP A 217 -23.89 23.01 1.83
CA ASP A 217 -24.45 22.99 0.47
C ASP A 217 -24.19 21.64 -0.21
N LEU A 218 -23.00 21.07 0.03
CA LEU A 218 -22.59 19.74 -0.42
C LEU A 218 -21.95 18.94 0.72
N VAL A 219 -22.08 17.62 0.68
CA VAL A 219 -21.40 16.69 1.58
C VAL A 219 -20.68 15.62 0.76
N PHE A 220 -19.37 15.51 0.92
CA PHE A 220 -18.53 14.49 0.28
C PHE A 220 -18.04 13.46 1.30
N ALA A 221 -17.91 12.21 0.86
CA ALA A 221 -17.22 11.18 1.60
C ALA A 221 -15.89 10.83 0.94
N LEU A 222 -14.82 10.92 1.72
CA LEU A 222 -13.50 10.44 1.35
C LEU A 222 -13.32 9.07 1.99
N THR A 223 -13.22 8.02 1.20
CA THR A 223 -13.29 6.64 1.69
C THR A 223 -12.01 5.86 1.40
N HIS A 224 -11.64 4.99 2.33
CA HIS A 224 -10.64 3.95 2.13
C HIS A 224 -11.30 2.61 2.39
N ALA A 225 -12.07 2.15 1.39
CA ALA A 225 -13.06 1.10 1.57
C ALA A 225 -12.75 -0.17 0.75
N LEU A 226 -12.86 -1.32 1.41
CA LEU A 226 -12.43 -2.60 0.88
C LEU A 226 -13.33 -3.13 -0.23
N ARG A 227 -12.72 -3.78 -1.22
CA ARG A 227 -13.40 -4.65 -2.18
C ARG A 227 -13.24 -6.08 -1.72
N GLN A 228 -14.32 -6.69 -1.23
CA GLN A 228 -14.29 -8.04 -0.67
C GLN A 228 -13.83 -9.05 -1.74
N PRO A 229 -12.67 -9.73 -1.57
CA PRO A 229 -12.08 -10.56 -2.63
C PRO A 229 -12.96 -11.74 -3.04
N ILE A 230 -13.72 -12.29 -2.09
CA ILE A 230 -14.54 -13.49 -2.27
C ILE A 230 -15.92 -13.14 -2.83
N THR A 231 -16.58 -12.14 -2.26
CA THR A 231 -17.95 -11.75 -2.67
C THR A 231 -17.96 -10.75 -3.83
N ARG A 232 -16.80 -10.15 -4.15
CA ARG A 232 -16.61 -9.05 -5.11
C ARG A 232 -17.54 -7.86 -4.84
N VAL A 233 -18.00 -7.71 -3.60
CA VAL A 233 -18.81 -6.55 -3.19
C VAL A 233 -17.86 -5.39 -2.94
N ASN A 234 -18.15 -4.26 -3.57
CA ASN A 234 -17.42 -3.02 -3.35
C ASN A 234 -18.16 -2.24 -2.24
N GLU A 235 -17.50 -2.01 -1.11
CA GLU A 235 -18.11 -1.33 0.03
C GLU A 235 -18.52 0.12 -0.31
N ASP A 236 -17.84 0.80 -1.24
CA ASP A 236 -18.27 2.12 -1.72
C ASP A 236 -19.58 2.08 -2.49
N ILE A 237 -19.86 1.00 -3.23
CA ILE A 237 -21.15 0.84 -3.95
C ILE A 237 -22.28 0.65 -2.95
N GLU A 238 -22.04 -0.17 -1.92
CA GLU A 238 -23.03 -0.44 -0.91
C GLU A 238 -23.27 0.82 -0.07
N LEU A 239 -22.20 1.53 0.32
CA LEU A 239 -22.27 2.82 0.99
C LEU A 239 -23.01 3.86 0.16
N ALA A 240 -22.77 3.91 -1.15
CA ALA A 240 -23.46 4.83 -2.05
C ALA A 240 -24.98 4.60 -2.04
N LYS A 241 -25.41 3.34 -2.11
CA LYS A 241 -26.83 2.99 -2.06
C LYS A 241 -27.46 3.36 -0.74
N GLN A 242 -26.77 3.06 0.36
CA GLN A 242 -27.29 3.33 1.69
C GLN A 242 -27.33 4.83 1.96
N ALA A 243 -26.25 5.57 1.69
CA ALA A 243 -26.13 6.99 1.98
C ALA A 243 -26.72 7.95 0.91
N SER A 244 -27.52 7.42 -0.02
CA SER A 244 -28.20 8.18 -1.07
C SER A 244 -27.26 8.98 -1.98
N VAL A 245 -26.18 8.35 -2.44
CA VAL A 245 -25.15 8.93 -3.31
C VAL A 245 -25.49 8.64 -4.77
N PHE A 246 -26.47 9.36 -5.30
CA PHE A 246 -27.05 9.11 -6.61
C PHE A 246 -26.99 10.33 -7.53
N ALA A 247 -26.89 10.08 -8.84
CA ALA A 247 -27.03 11.13 -9.84
C ALA A 247 -28.50 11.55 -10.01
N ALA A 248 -28.77 12.86 -10.06
CA ALA A 248 -30.13 13.38 -10.25
C ALA A 248 -30.79 12.85 -11.53
N SER A 249 -30.02 12.78 -12.63
CA SER A 249 -30.47 12.29 -13.93
C SER A 249 -30.87 10.81 -13.94
N SER A 250 -30.41 10.05 -12.95
CA SER A 250 -30.63 8.60 -12.86
C SER A 250 -31.82 8.24 -11.97
N GLN A 251 -32.38 9.19 -11.22
CA GLN A 251 -33.58 8.96 -10.42
C GLN A 251 -34.83 9.22 -11.27
N ARG A 252 -35.82 8.32 -11.21
CA ARG A 252 -37.08 8.41 -11.99
C ARG A 252 -38.07 9.48 -11.45
N GLY A 253 -37.61 10.48 -10.69
CA GLY A 253 -38.43 11.58 -10.15
C GLY A 253 -37.64 12.55 -9.24
N ASP A 254 -38.27 13.67 -8.90
CA ASP A 254 -37.78 14.70 -7.96
C ASP A 254 -37.93 14.20 -6.51
N GLY A 255 -36.86 14.22 -5.71
CA GLY A 255 -36.92 13.66 -4.35
C GLY A 255 -35.60 13.53 -3.60
N LEU A 256 -34.46 13.53 -4.30
CA LEU A 256 -33.12 13.49 -3.71
C LEU A 256 -32.86 14.71 -2.81
N GLU A 257 -33.38 15.87 -3.22
CA GLU A 257 -33.32 17.14 -2.50
C GLU A 257 -34.01 17.10 -1.14
N HIS A 258 -34.87 16.12 -0.89
CA HIS A 258 -35.59 15.92 0.36
C HIS A 258 -35.00 14.82 1.24
N ILE A 259 -33.86 14.22 0.85
CA ILE A 259 -33.16 13.20 1.63
C ILE A 259 -31.81 13.81 2.04
N PRO A 260 -31.50 13.93 3.35
CA PRO A 260 -30.15 14.27 3.75
C PRO A 260 -29.24 13.13 3.29
N GLY A 261 -28.12 13.43 2.67
CA GLY A 261 -27.24 12.39 2.19
C GLY A 261 -25.97 12.95 1.60
N ILE A 262 -25.12 12.02 1.19
CA ILE A 262 -23.81 12.32 0.60
C ILE A 262 -24.02 12.56 -0.89
N ASP A 263 -23.30 13.51 -1.46
CA ASP A 263 -23.40 13.85 -2.89
C ASP A 263 -22.46 13.02 -3.75
N ILE A 264 -21.21 12.81 -3.29
CA ILE A 264 -20.17 12.09 -4.03
C ILE A 264 -19.27 11.33 -3.06
N ILE A 265 -18.86 10.12 -3.45
CA ILE A 265 -17.80 9.35 -2.78
C ILE A 265 -16.49 9.42 -3.58
N PHE A 266 -15.39 9.74 -2.90
CA PHE A 266 -14.03 9.70 -3.43
C PHE A 266 -13.26 8.56 -2.75
N GLY A 267 -13.17 7.42 -3.43
CA GLY A 267 -12.70 6.16 -2.84
C GLY A 267 -11.23 5.80 -3.08
N GLY A 268 -10.83 4.75 -2.37
CA GLY A 268 -9.47 4.19 -2.30
C GLY A 268 -9.46 2.69 -1.95
N HIS A 269 -8.30 2.19 -1.51
CA HIS A 269 -7.99 0.82 -1.03
C HIS A 269 -7.78 -0.25 -2.10
N ASP A 270 -8.57 -0.24 -3.16
CA ASP A 270 -8.55 -1.26 -4.20
C ASP A 270 -7.55 -0.99 -5.33
N HIS A 271 -6.82 0.13 -5.30
CA HIS A 271 -5.73 0.50 -6.23
C HIS A 271 -6.12 0.64 -7.71
N HIS A 272 -7.42 0.63 -8.01
CA HIS A 272 -7.92 0.79 -9.37
C HIS A 272 -8.41 2.22 -9.59
N TYR A 273 -8.10 2.77 -10.77
CA TYR A 273 -8.88 3.89 -11.27
C TYR A 273 -10.28 3.39 -11.58
N TRP A 274 -11.31 4.13 -11.16
CA TRP A 274 -12.69 3.73 -11.43
C TRP A 274 -13.62 4.92 -11.24
N VAL A 275 -14.58 5.08 -12.16
CA VAL A 275 -15.70 6.00 -11.96
C VAL A 275 -17.00 5.26 -12.23
N SER A 276 -18.02 5.48 -11.39
CA SER A 276 -19.33 4.86 -11.55
C SER A 276 -20.07 5.37 -12.79
N ASN A 277 -20.95 4.54 -13.36
CA ASN A 277 -21.70 4.85 -14.59
C ASN A 277 -22.71 6.01 -14.44
N GLY A 278 -23.07 6.38 -13.21
CA GLY A 278 -23.91 7.56 -12.94
C GLY A 278 -23.18 8.88 -13.20
N VAL A 279 -21.87 8.82 -13.47
CA VAL A 279 -21.02 9.94 -13.83
C VAL A 279 -20.77 9.90 -15.35
N PRO A 280 -21.20 10.91 -16.12
CA PRO A 280 -20.78 11.04 -17.52
C PRO A 280 -19.30 11.44 -17.60
N VAL A 281 -18.40 10.45 -17.65
CA VAL A 281 -16.95 10.67 -17.84
C VAL A 281 -16.59 10.59 -19.32
N GLU A 282 -15.79 11.56 -19.79
CA GLU A 282 -15.10 11.49 -21.07
C GLU A 282 -13.67 10.99 -20.83
N GLY A 283 -13.35 9.73 -21.16
CA GLY A 283 -12.00 9.19 -20.96
C GLY A 283 -11.93 7.66 -20.85
N LEU A 284 -10.71 7.14 -20.65
CA LEU A 284 -10.46 5.71 -20.44
C LEU A 284 -11.13 5.23 -19.14
N GLN A 285 -12.08 4.32 -19.27
CA GLN A 285 -12.66 3.57 -18.15
C GLN A 285 -12.09 2.15 -18.18
N PRO A 286 -11.49 1.65 -17.09
CA PRO A 286 -11.18 0.22 -17.00
C PRO A 286 -12.47 -0.61 -17.02
N GLU A 287 -12.39 -1.83 -17.55
CA GLU A 287 -13.56 -2.71 -17.67
C GLU A 287 -14.04 -3.18 -16.28
N LEU A 288 -15.17 -2.62 -15.84
CA LEU A 288 -15.94 -3.18 -14.74
C LEU A 288 -16.54 -4.54 -15.11
N SER A 289 -16.76 -5.40 -14.11
CA SER A 289 -17.59 -6.59 -14.34
C SER A 289 -19.04 -6.19 -14.62
N GLU A 290 -19.79 -7.01 -15.35
CA GLU A 290 -21.20 -6.73 -15.66
C GLU A 290 -22.06 -6.54 -14.40
N LYS A 291 -21.73 -7.23 -13.31
CA LYS A 291 -22.38 -7.06 -12.00
C LYS A 291 -22.14 -5.65 -11.46
N GLU A 292 -20.90 -5.17 -11.46
CA GLU A 292 -20.54 -3.83 -10.94
C GLU A 292 -21.11 -2.71 -11.82
N LYS A 293 -21.10 -2.88 -13.15
CA LYS A 293 -21.76 -1.93 -14.07
C LYS A 293 -23.24 -1.78 -13.75
N SER A 294 -23.90 -2.89 -13.46
CA SER A 294 -25.32 -2.91 -13.08
C SER A 294 -25.56 -2.30 -11.70
N GLU A 295 -24.76 -2.67 -10.70
CA GLU A 295 -24.96 -2.24 -9.30
C GLU A 295 -24.55 -0.79 -9.02
N SER A 296 -23.62 -0.23 -9.80
CA SER A 296 -23.17 1.17 -9.66
C SER A 296 -23.83 2.13 -10.64
N LYS A 297 -24.79 1.65 -11.44
CA LYS A 297 -25.35 2.35 -12.60
C LYS A 297 -25.76 3.80 -12.32
N ASP A 298 -26.34 4.04 -11.15
CA ASP A 298 -26.96 5.31 -10.80
C ASP A 298 -26.21 6.06 -9.67
N THR A 299 -25.05 5.55 -9.26
CA THR A 299 -24.25 6.08 -8.14
C THR A 299 -23.21 7.11 -8.60
N LEU A 300 -22.73 7.98 -7.69
CA LEU A 300 -21.66 8.95 -7.93
C LEU A 300 -20.39 8.61 -7.11
N ILE A 301 -19.49 7.83 -7.67
CA ILE A 301 -18.26 7.34 -7.04
C ILE A 301 -17.07 7.57 -7.96
N VAL A 302 -15.97 8.11 -7.43
CA VAL A 302 -14.72 8.35 -8.15
C VAL A 302 -13.54 7.73 -7.38
N LYS A 303 -12.68 7.00 -8.08
CA LYS A 303 -11.40 6.46 -7.60
C LYS A 303 -10.29 6.79 -8.59
N SER A 304 -9.12 7.16 -8.07
CA SER A 304 -8.03 7.74 -8.85
C SER A 304 -6.79 6.84 -8.92
N GLY A 305 -6.95 5.51 -8.94
CA GLY A 305 -5.81 4.59 -9.10
C GLY A 305 -4.82 4.64 -7.94
N THR A 306 -3.55 4.41 -8.24
CA THR A 306 -2.50 4.22 -7.22
C THR A 306 -1.16 4.90 -7.56
N ASP A 307 -0.25 4.94 -6.58
CA ASP A 307 1.19 5.25 -6.74
C ASP A 307 1.57 6.59 -7.37
N PHE A 308 0.75 7.62 -7.23
CA PHE A 308 0.99 8.91 -7.90
C PHE A 308 1.08 8.77 -9.44
N GLN A 309 0.60 7.65 -10.00
CA GLN A 309 0.57 7.39 -11.45
C GLN A 309 -0.70 7.93 -12.09
N ASP A 310 -1.77 8.03 -11.31
CA ASP A 310 -3.11 8.37 -11.76
C ASP A 310 -3.62 9.63 -11.05
N LEU A 311 -4.22 10.56 -11.79
CA LEU A 311 -4.90 11.71 -11.19
C LEU A 311 -6.24 11.91 -11.89
N SER A 312 -7.32 11.91 -11.10
CA SER A 312 -8.65 12.26 -11.57
C SER A 312 -8.85 13.77 -11.41
N GLU A 313 -8.99 14.50 -12.51
CA GLU A 313 -9.54 15.86 -12.49
C GLU A 313 -11.06 15.74 -12.60
N VAL A 314 -11.80 16.20 -11.59
CA VAL A 314 -13.25 16.05 -11.53
C VAL A 314 -13.93 17.42 -11.46
N MET A 315 -14.75 17.70 -12.47
CA MET A 315 -15.58 18.90 -12.55
C MET A 315 -17.01 18.54 -12.16
N ILE A 316 -17.50 19.15 -11.08
CA ILE A 316 -18.84 18.90 -10.54
C ILE A 316 -19.77 20.04 -10.96
N GLN A 317 -20.89 19.69 -11.60
CA GLN A 317 -21.97 20.61 -11.90
C GLN A 317 -23.13 20.37 -10.94
N VAL A 318 -23.65 21.47 -10.40
CA VAL A 318 -24.74 21.46 -9.44
C VAL A 318 -25.88 22.34 -9.91
N GLU A 319 -27.09 22.00 -9.50
CA GLU A 319 -28.30 22.78 -9.71
C GLU A 319 -28.89 23.18 -8.36
N GLU A 320 -29.27 24.45 -8.22
CA GLU A 320 -29.93 24.94 -7.01
C GLU A 320 -31.38 24.43 -6.94
N ARG A 321 -31.80 24.02 -5.75
CA ARG A 321 -33.15 23.54 -5.45
C ARG A 321 -33.93 24.57 -4.63
N PRO A 322 -35.28 24.50 -4.63
CA PRO A 322 -36.12 25.42 -3.87
C PRO A 322 -35.75 25.50 -2.38
N ASN A 323 -35.95 26.66 -1.78
CA ASN A 323 -35.73 26.85 -0.34
C ASN A 323 -36.59 25.89 0.49
N GLY A 324 -36.00 25.29 1.53
CA GLY A 324 -36.67 24.33 2.41
C GLY A 324 -36.39 22.86 2.08
N THR A 325 -35.59 22.58 1.05
CA THR A 325 -35.04 21.26 0.75
C THR A 325 -33.87 20.91 1.70
N GLU A 326 -33.67 19.61 1.96
CA GLU A 326 -32.54 19.11 2.76
C GLU A 326 -31.20 19.26 1.99
N ARG A 327 -31.25 19.18 0.65
CA ARG A 327 -30.12 19.52 -0.23
C ARG A 327 -30.44 20.78 -1.04
N LYS A 328 -29.79 21.89 -0.69
CA LYS A 328 -29.89 23.16 -1.43
C LYS A 328 -29.35 23.03 -2.86
N TYR A 329 -28.33 22.21 -3.05
CA TYR A 329 -27.80 21.88 -4.37
C TYR A 329 -27.85 20.38 -4.59
N VAL A 330 -28.09 19.99 -5.84
CA VAL A 330 -28.00 18.60 -6.27
C VAL A 330 -26.99 18.51 -7.40
N VAL A 331 -26.13 17.50 -7.34
CA VAL A 331 -25.18 17.20 -8.40
C VAL A 331 -25.93 16.64 -9.62
N THR A 332 -25.84 17.37 -10.73
CA THR A 332 -26.53 17.01 -11.99
C THR A 332 -25.61 16.36 -12.99
N SER A 333 -24.32 16.69 -12.94
CA SER A 333 -23.31 16.10 -13.79
C SER A 333 -21.97 16.13 -13.08
N VAL A 334 -21.19 15.08 -13.27
CA VAL A 334 -19.79 15.02 -12.90
C VAL A 334 -19.05 14.70 -14.18
N LYS A 335 -18.07 15.53 -14.56
CA LYS A 335 -17.21 15.31 -15.71
C LYS A 335 -15.80 15.04 -15.21
N GLY A 336 -15.26 13.88 -15.53
CA GLY A 336 -13.88 13.52 -15.20
C GLY A 336 -12.98 13.67 -16.41
N GLU A 337 -11.78 14.23 -16.22
CA GLU A 337 -10.65 14.06 -17.11
C GLU A 337 -9.63 13.16 -16.41
N TYR A 338 -9.30 12.03 -17.03
CA TYR A 338 -8.28 11.11 -16.52
C TYR A 338 -6.91 11.56 -17.03
N SER A 339 -6.01 11.90 -16.12
CA SER A 339 -4.62 12.19 -16.44
C SER A 339 -3.73 11.05 -15.95
N VAL A 340 -3.11 10.32 -16.88
CA VAL A 340 -2.00 9.40 -16.57
C VAL A 340 -0.73 10.23 -16.40
N SER A 341 -0.08 10.14 -15.25
CA SER A 341 1.34 10.45 -15.12
C SER A 341 2.13 9.34 -15.83
N LEU A 342 2.29 9.50 -17.14
CA LEU A 342 2.79 8.48 -18.08
C LEU A 342 3.94 7.61 -17.53
N SER A 343 3.72 6.29 -17.58
CA SER A 343 4.72 5.23 -17.47
C SER A 343 5.37 4.88 -18.82
N LYS A 344 5.05 5.59 -19.91
CA LYS A 344 5.73 5.41 -21.19
C LYS A 344 6.86 6.42 -21.36
N VAL A 345 8.08 5.93 -21.16
CA VAL A 345 9.27 6.51 -21.78
C VAL A 345 9.10 6.37 -23.29
N ASP A 346 8.68 7.43 -23.98
CA ASP A 346 8.92 7.52 -25.42
C ASP A 346 10.44 7.55 -25.63
N SER A 347 10.93 6.61 -26.45
CA SER A 347 12.35 6.38 -26.73
C SER A 347 13.07 7.54 -27.43
N ASP A 348 12.41 8.68 -27.62
CA ASP A 348 12.91 9.84 -28.38
C ASP A 348 13.06 11.13 -27.55
N THR A 349 13.12 11.06 -26.22
CA THR A 349 13.62 12.21 -25.44
C THR A 349 15.12 12.42 -25.76
N PRO A 350 15.58 13.64 -26.10
CA PRO A 350 16.98 13.85 -26.46
C PRO A 350 17.85 13.37 -25.30
N LYS A 351 18.81 12.48 -25.59
CA LYS A 351 19.85 12.10 -24.64
C LYS A 351 20.44 13.37 -24.05
N VAL A 352 20.06 13.72 -22.83
CA VAL A 352 20.74 14.77 -22.08
C VAL A 352 22.18 14.28 -21.99
N LYS A 353 23.08 14.99 -22.66
CA LYS A 353 24.51 14.71 -22.58
C LYS A 353 24.86 14.66 -21.10
N ARG A 354 25.31 13.50 -20.65
CA ARG A 354 25.95 13.34 -19.34
C ARG A 354 27.10 14.34 -19.28
N HIS A 355 26.86 15.50 -18.69
CA HIS A 355 27.95 16.39 -18.33
C HIS A 355 28.64 15.77 -17.13
N ARG A 356 29.84 15.23 -17.37
CA ARG A 356 30.79 14.90 -16.33
C ARG A 356 31.14 16.22 -15.63
N PHE A 357 30.59 16.44 -14.44
CA PHE A 357 31.02 17.56 -13.60
C PHE A 357 32.36 17.17 -12.97
N GLU A 358 33.38 17.98 -13.23
CA GLU A 358 34.66 17.88 -12.52
C GLU A 358 34.46 18.28 -11.05
N PRO A 359 35.19 17.65 -10.11
CA PRO A 359 35.02 17.92 -8.69
C PRO A 359 35.37 19.38 -8.38
N ILE A 360 34.47 20.06 -7.68
CA ILE A 360 34.72 21.39 -7.10
C ILE A 360 35.67 21.19 -5.92
N GLU A 361 36.88 21.76 -6.01
CA GLU A 361 37.82 21.79 -4.89
C GLU A 361 37.19 22.50 -3.67
N PRO A 362 37.47 22.02 -2.44
CA PRO A 362 36.94 22.65 -1.23
C PRO A 362 37.46 24.10 -1.09
N PRO A 363 36.65 25.00 -0.51
CA PRO A 363 37.07 26.38 -0.31
C PRO A 363 38.25 26.44 0.66
N LYS A 364 39.27 27.20 0.29
CA LYS A 364 40.42 27.50 1.15
C LYS A 364 39.94 28.17 2.44
N GLU A 365 40.37 27.62 3.59
CA GLU A 365 40.11 28.18 4.91
C GLU A 365 40.62 29.64 4.98
N GLY A 366 39.76 30.58 5.41
CA GLY A 366 40.19 31.95 5.73
C GLY A 366 39.26 33.13 5.45
N ALA A 367 38.00 32.95 5.05
CA ALA A 367 37.09 34.09 4.84
C ALA A 367 36.07 34.21 5.99
N GLY A 368 36.25 35.23 6.85
CA GLY A 368 35.34 35.56 7.95
C GLY A 368 33.96 36.08 7.51
N PRO A 369 33.01 36.25 8.44
CA PRO A 369 31.61 36.54 8.12
C PRO A 369 31.43 37.99 7.67
N GLY A 370 31.14 38.20 6.39
CA GLY A 370 30.74 39.50 5.83
C GLY A 370 29.32 39.87 6.24
N LYS A 371 29.14 41.10 6.75
CA LYS A 371 27.86 41.69 7.18
C LYS A 371 26.90 41.85 6.00
N ILE A 372 25.62 41.54 6.22
CA ILE A 372 24.52 41.74 5.28
C ILE A 372 24.05 43.20 5.37
N ASP A 373 24.03 43.90 4.23
CA ASP A 373 23.54 45.28 4.08
C ASP A 373 22.00 45.34 4.00
N ASP A 374 21.40 46.37 4.60
CA ASP A 374 19.94 46.57 4.76
C ASP A 374 19.22 46.91 3.44
N THR A 375 19.94 47.01 2.32
CA THR A 375 19.35 47.11 0.97
C THR A 375 18.88 45.75 0.42
N GLN A 376 19.34 44.61 0.96
CA GLN A 376 18.81 43.28 0.61
C GLN A 376 17.48 42.93 1.30
N LYS A 377 17.03 43.72 2.30
CA LYS A 377 15.75 43.48 3.00
C LYS A 377 14.51 43.99 2.26
N LYS A 378 14.66 44.77 1.18
CA LYS A 378 13.52 45.36 0.44
C LYS A 378 13.13 44.67 -0.86
N HIS A 379 13.78 43.57 -1.24
CA HIS A 379 13.31 42.66 -2.29
C HIS A 379 12.70 41.35 -1.73
N ILE A 380 12.51 41.28 -0.41
CA ILE A 380 11.87 40.17 0.30
C ILE A 380 10.44 40.60 0.66
N GLN A 381 9.62 40.84 -0.36
CA GLN A 381 8.16 40.91 -0.28
C GLN A 381 7.68 41.07 -1.73
N THR A 382 7.23 39.95 -2.33
CA THR A 382 6.62 39.76 -3.66
C THR A 382 7.34 38.77 -4.60
N ALA A 383 7.71 37.60 -4.09
CA ALA A 383 7.88 36.39 -4.90
C ALA A 383 7.58 35.16 -4.02
N SER A 384 6.53 34.42 -4.36
CA SER A 384 6.20 33.13 -3.75
C SER A 384 7.40 32.20 -3.86
N THR A 385 8.06 31.89 -2.74
CA THR A 385 9.20 30.96 -2.70
C THR A 385 8.70 29.52 -2.56
N LYS A 386 7.90 29.03 -3.51
CA LYS A 386 7.70 27.59 -3.65
C LYS A 386 9.01 26.97 -4.16
N LYS A 387 9.58 26.03 -3.42
CA LYS A 387 10.76 25.30 -3.90
C LYS A 387 10.28 24.33 -4.99
N PRO A 388 11.01 24.13 -6.10
CA PRO A 388 10.62 23.12 -7.08
C PRO A 388 10.48 21.74 -6.41
N MET A 389 9.44 20.98 -6.73
CA MET A 389 9.18 19.67 -6.10
C MET A 389 10.39 18.73 -6.14
N ALA A 390 11.11 18.74 -7.27
CA ALA A 390 12.37 18.00 -7.42
C ALA A 390 13.40 18.31 -6.32
N ARG A 391 13.47 19.55 -5.83
CA ARG A 391 14.38 19.95 -4.75
C ARG A 391 13.93 19.41 -3.40
N VAL A 392 12.62 19.35 -3.14
CA VAL A 392 12.05 18.76 -1.91
C VAL A 392 12.37 17.27 -1.88
N LEU A 393 12.03 16.55 -2.96
CA LEU A 393 12.27 15.12 -3.09
C LEU A 393 13.76 14.76 -3.03
N LYS A 394 14.63 15.55 -3.70
CA LYS A 394 16.08 15.34 -3.60
C LYS A 394 16.56 15.49 -2.15
N ARG A 395 16.12 16.54 -1.45
CA ARG A 395 16.53 16.79 -0.06
C ARG A 395 16.06 15.67 0.87
N GLN A 396 14.84 15.19 0.67
CA GLN A 396 14.27 14.08 1.43
C GLN A 396 15.04 12.77 1.16
N PHE A 397 15.34 12.49 -0.11
CA PHE A 397 16.17 11.34 -0.48
C PHE A 397 17.54 11.39 0.20
N ASP A 398 18.23 12.53 0.08
CA ASP A 398 19.58 12.72 0.63
C ASP A 398 19.62 12.59 2.16
N ASN A 399 18.63 13.14 2.87
CA ASN A 399 18.65 13.24 4.34
C ASN A 399 17.95 12.10 5.06
N GLU A 400 16.91 11.50 4.48
CA GLU A 400 16.06 10.54 5.17
C GLU A 400 16.22 9.13 4.62
N VAL A 401 16.15 8.97 3.29
CA VAL A 401 16.23 7.64 2.66
C VAL A 401 17.67 7.09 2.72
N LEU A 402 18.66 7.89 2.31
CA LEU A 402 20.08 7.48 2.37
C LEU A 402 20.56 7.31 3.81
N ALA A 403 20.07 8.12 4.75
CA ALA A 403 20.37 7.93 6.17
C ALA A 403 19.74 6.63 6.70
N GLY A 404 18.48 6.36 6.30
CA GLY A 404 17.75 5.15 6.67
C GLY A 404 18.46 3.87 6.24
N LEU A 405 19.15 3.87 5.10
CA LEU A 405 19.97 2.73 4.64
C LEU A 405 21.04 2.30 5.66
N LYS A 406 21.54 3.23 6.47
CA LYS A 406 22.52 2.98 7.54
C LYS A 406 21.88 2.79 8.91
N THR A 407 20.58 2.51 8.95
CA THR A 407 19.90 2.12 10.20
C THR A 407 20.37 0.74 10.64
N PRO A 408 20.86 0.57 11.87
CA PRO A 408 21.15 -0.74 12.45
C PRO A 408 19.86 -1.57 12.54
N VAL A 409 19.83 -2.73 11.88
CA VAL A 409 18.69 -3.65 11.93
C VAL A 409 18.97 -4.78 12.91
N ALA A 410 20.20 -5.29 12.92
CA ALA A 410 20.57 -6.40 13.79
C ALA A 410 22.06 -6.40 14.14
N VAL A 411 22.44 -7.32 15.02
CA VAL A 411 23.84 -7.62 15.34
C VAL A 411 24.05 -9.12 15.18
N ASN A 412 25.13 -9.50 14.54
CA ASN A 412 25.48 -10.88 14.25
C ASN A 412 26.92 -11.17 14.72
N GLU A 413 27.15 -12.34 15.29
CA GLU A 413 28.46 -12.76 15.83
C GLU A 413 29.35 -13.45 14.79
N HIS A 414 28.78 -13.90 13.66
CA HIS A 414 29.47 -14.73 12.68
C HIS A 414 29.26 -14.23 11.26
N GLN A 415 30.25 -14.40 10.38
CA GLN A 415 30.06 -14.02 8.98
C GLN A 415 28.97 -14.89 8.34
N ILE A 416 28.00 -14.27 7.66
CA ILE A 416 27.05 -14.98 6.79
C ILE A 416 27.56 -14.87 5.37
N VAL A 417 28.04 -15.99 4.84
CA VAL A 417 28.53 -16.08 3.47
C VAL A 417 27.35 -16.06 2.51
N ILE A 418 27.39 -15.14 1.55
CA ILE A 418 26.38 -15.00 0.51
C ILE A 418 26.98 -15.50 -0.79
N ASP A 419 26.46 -16.62 -1.28
CA ASP A 419 26.89 -17.24 -2.54
C ASP A 419 25.65 -17.52 -3.39
N GLU A 420 25.42 -16.65 -4.38
CA GLU A 420 24.29 -16.77 -5.30
C GLU A 420 24.37 -18.04 -6.15
N SER A 421 25.58 -18.48 -6.51
CA SER A 421 25.75 -19.71 -7.30
C SER A 421 25.37 -20.93 -6.47
N LYS A 422 25.77 -20.98 -5.20
CA LYS A 422 25.39 -22.08 -4.30
C LYS A 422 23.92 -22.07 -3.99
N SER A 423 23.32 -20.90 -3.73
CA SER A 423 21.87 -20.79 -3.44
C SER A 423 21.00 -21.34 -4.57
N ARG A 424 21.54 -21.44 -5.80
CA ARG A 424 20.90 -22.01 -6.98
C ARG A 424 21.15 -23.52 -7.19
N SER A 425 21.86 -24.19 -6.30
CA SER A 425 22.30 -25.59 -6.50
C SER A 425 22.40 -26.43 -5.24
N GLU A 426 22.56 -25.82 -4.07
CA GLU A 426 22.71 -26.48 -2.79
C GLU A 426 22.13 -25.60 -1.66
N GLU A 427 21.93 -26.23 -0.49
CA GLU A 427 21.46 -25.55 0.71
C GLU A 427 22.51 -24.55 1.21
N THR A 428 22.08 -23.35 1.61
CA THR A 428 22.97 -22.29 2.11
C THR A 428 22.48 -21.72 3.44
N VAL A 429 23.42 -21.27 4.27
CA VAL A 429 23.12 -20.65 5.57
C VAL A 429 22.23 -19.42 5.40
N VAL A 430 22.50 -18.57 4.40
CA VAL A 430 21.68 -17.39 4.09
C VAL A 430 20.27 -17.79 3.65
N GLY A 431 20.12 -18.84 2.84
CA GLY A 431 18.81 -19.34 2.41
C GLY A 431 17.98 -19.85 3.59
N ASN A 432 18.59 -20.65 4.47
CA ASN A 432 17.92 -21.15 5.68
C ASN A 432 17.51 -20.00 6.59
N TRP A 433 18.39 -19.02 6.80
CA TRP A 433 18.09 -17.87 7.64
C TRP A 433 16.92 -17.04 7.09
N ILE A 434 16.92 -16.73 5.79
CA ILE A 434 15.80 -16.02 5.14
C ILE A 434 14.51 -16.84 5.29
N ALA A 435 14.54 -18.13 4.98
CA ALA A 435 13.38 -18.99 5.04
C ALA A 435 12.76 -19.06 6.45
N ASP A 436 13.62 -19.21 7.47
CA ASP A 436 13.19 -19.24 8.87
C ASP A 436 12.62 -17.90 9.33
N VAL A 437 13.18 -16.79 8.87
CA VAL A 437 12.68 -15.44 9.19
C VAL A 437 11.30 -15.22 8.58
N MET A 438 11.08 -15.62 7.33
CA MET A 438 9.76 -15.53 6.69
C MET A 438 8.71 -16.37 7.42
N LEU A 439 9.06 -17.60 7.80
CA LEU A 439 8.15 -18.47 8.54
C LEU A 439 7.86 -17.92 9.95
N ARG A 440 8.88 -17.43 10.67
CA ARG A 440 8.72 -16.82 12.01
C ARG A 440 7.95 -15.51 11.98
N TRP A 441 8.09 -14.71 10.94
CA TRP A 441 7.33 -13.47 10.82
C TRP A 441 5.83 -13.72 10.84
N TYR A 442 5.37 -14.76 10.15
CA TYR A 442 3.97 -15.17 10.19
C TYR A 442 3.51 -15.53 11.62
N ASP A 443 4.37 -16.20 12.41
CA ASP A 443 4.02 -16.57 13.79
C ASP A 443 3.66 -15.36 14.66
N HIS A 444 4.23 -14.18 14.37
CA HIS A 444 3.91 -12.95 15.08
C HIS A 444 2.56 -12.34 14.68
N LEU A 445 2.06 -12.63 13.48
CA LEU A 445 0.74 -12.20 13.02
C LEU A 445 -0.38 -13.16 13.40
N TRP A 446 -0.03 -14.36 13.87
CA TRP A 446 -1.00 -15.39 14.21
C TRP A 446 -1.74 -15.05 15.51
N ASP A 447 -2.99 -14.59 15.40
CA ASP A 447 -3.85 -14.22 16.53
C ASP A 447 -4.50 -15.42 17.25
N GLY A 448 -4.24 -16.64 16.76
CA GLY A 448 -4.72 -17.89 17.33
C GLY A 448 -6.15 -18.25 16.97
N LYS A 449 -6.86 -17.49 16.13
CA LYS A 449 -8.33 -17.58 16.06
C LYS A 449 -8.95 -18.23 14.82
N GLU A 450 -8.32 -18.29 13.65
CA GLU A 450 -8.89 -19.06 12.52
C GLU A 450 -7.92 -19.12 11.35
N ILE A 451 -7.82 -20.29 10.69
CA ILE A 451 -6.86 -20.79 9.65
C ILE A 451 -5.87 -21.82 10.23
N SER A 452 -5.52 -22.88 9.49
CA SER A 452 -4.40 -23.76 9.87
C SER A 452 -3.09 -22.96 9.78
N ARG A 453 -2.33 -22.83 10.86
CA ARG A 453 -1.04 -22.12 10.82
C ARG A 453 -0.11 -22.75 9.76
N PRO A 454 0.44 -22.00 8.79
CA PRO A 454 1.48 -22.51 7.90
C PRO A 454 2.66 -23.04 8.71
N ARG A 455 3.11 -24.25 8.39
CA ARG A 455 4.23 -24.92 9.09
C ARG A 455 5.51 -24.98 8.29
N ALA A 456 5.46 -24.46 7.08
CA ALA A 456 6.55 -24.45 6.16
C ALA A 456 6.55 -23.19 5.31
N PHE A 457 7.75 -22.84 4.83
CA PHE A 457 7.97 -21.80 3.86
C PHE A 457 8.80 -22.34 2.70
N VAL A 458 8.47 -21.94 1.47
CA VAL A 458 9.22 -22.24 0.25
C VAL A 458 9.45 -20.98 -0.56
N THR A 459 10.70 -20.69 -0.90
CA THR A 459 11.11 -19.75 -1.95
C THR A 459 12.14 -20.42 -2.86
N CYS A 460 12.78 -19.65 -3.74
CA CYS A 460 13.80 -20.14 -4.66
C CYS A 460 15.13 -19.42 -4.48
N GLY A 461 16.24 -20.09 -4.81
CA GLY A 461 17.59 -19.55 -4.74
C GLY A 461 17.79 -18.29 -5.58
N GLY A 462 17.01 -18.14 -6.64
CA GLY A 462 16.98 -16.95 -7.50
C GLY A 462 16.42 -15.71 -6.81
N ALA A 463 15.62 -15.88 -5.75
CA ALA A 463 15.13 -14.77 -4.94
C ALA A 463 16.20 -14.18 -4.00
N ILE A 464 17.24 -14.96 -3.69
CA ILE A 464 18.35 -14.54 -2.84
C ILE A 464 19.39 -13.83 -3.71
N ARG A 465 19.80 -12.65 -3.26
CA ARG A 465 20.77 -11.77 -3.90
C ARG A 465 21.84 -11.35 -2.92
N GLY A 466 22.91 -10.73 -3.42
CA GLY A 466 23.86 -10.03 -2.58
C GLY A 466 25.26 -10.05 -3.14
N GLN A 467 25.93 -8.90 -3.13
CA GLN A 467 27.26 -8.73 -3.71
C GLN A 467 28.40 -8.93 -2.71
N ARG A 468 28.08 -8.96 -1.41
CA ARG A 468 29.05 -9.09 -0.31
C ARG A 468 28.48 -9.93 0.83
N ASN A 469 29.36 -10.59 1.57
CA ASN A 469 29.00 -11.29 2.80
C ASN A 469 28.50 -10.30 3.87
N LEU A 470 27.67 -10.79 4.79
CA LEU A 470 27.38 -10.06 6.02
C LEU A 470 28.49 -10.35 7.03
N GLU A 471 29.29 -9.34 7.33
CA GLU A 471 30.38 -9.47 8.29
C GLU A 471 29.84 -9.55 9.73
N PRO A 472 30.61 -10.14 10.68
CA PRO A 472 30.29 -10.02 12.10
C PRO A 472 30.17 -8.55 12.53
N GLY A 473 29.18 -8.25 13.37
CA GLY A 473 28.90 -6.91 13.86
C GLY A 473 27.49 -6.46 13.52
N THR A 474 27.33 -5.14 13.44
CA THR A 474 26.04 -4.52 13.10
C THR A 474 25.70 -4.76 11.63
N ILE A 475 24.50 -5.30 11.40
CA ILE A 475 23.89 -5.42 10.07
C ILE A 475 22.96 -4.23 9.87
N PHE A 476 23.10 -3.56 8.74
CA PHE A 476 22.35 -2.37 8.36
C PHE A 476 21.23 -2.68 7.36
N ALA A 477 20.28 -1.77 7.22
CA ALA A 477 19.12 -1.95 6.35
C ALA A 477 19.51 -2.15 4.86
N ASP A 478 20.55 -1.46 4.38
CA ASP A 478 21.06 -1.63 3.02
C ASP A 478 21.53 -3.05 2.71
N GLU A 479 22.11 -3.73 3.70
CA GLU A 479 22.58 -5.12 3.60
C GLU A 479 21.41 -6.11 3.49
N ILE A 480 20.31 -5.85 4.21
CA ILE A 480 19.10 -6.68 4.15
C ILE A 480 18.33 -6.47 2.84
N ILE A 481 18.18 -5.22 2.40
CA ILE A 481 17.47 -4.89 1.14
C ILE A 481 18.17 -5.53 -0.05
N GLN A 482 19.51 -5.55 -0.05
CA GLN A 482 20.30 -6.22 -1.08
C GLN A 482 20.10 -7.74 -1.13
N LEU A 483 19.71 -8.38 -0.03
CA LEU A 483 19.55 -9.82 0.05
C LEU A 483 18.27 -10.35 -0.61
N HIS A 484 17.21 -9.54 -0.61
CA HIS A 484 15.92 -9.92 -1.18
C HIS A 484 15.26 -8.72 -1.90
N PRO A 485 15.83 -8.26 -3.02
CA PRO A 485 15.48 -6.98 -3.61
C PRO A 485 14.23 -7.02 -4.50
N PHE A 486 13.55 -8.17 -4.56
CA PHE A 486 12.31 -8.32 -5.33
C PHE A 486 11.10 -7.96 -4.47
N ASP A 487 10.24 -7.12 -5.04
CA ASP A 487 8.95 -6.74 -4.46
C ASP A 487 7.86 -7.77 -4.76
N THR A 488 8.13 -9.03 -4.43
CA THR A 488 7.14 -10.11 -4.63
C THR A 488 6.39 -10.36 -3.33
N PRO A 489 5.04 -10.27 -3.33
CA PRO A 489 4.26 -10.48 -2.11
C PRO A 489 4.44 -11.87 -1.51
N LEU A 490 4.36 -11.96 -0.19
CA LEU A 490 4.24 -13.22 0.55
C LEU A 490 2.77 -13.69 0.52
N VAL A 491 2.54 -14.98 0.31
CA VAL A 491 1.20 -15.58 0.29
C VAL A 491 1.17 -16.86 1.11
N ALA A 492 0.02 -17.13 1.74
CA ALA A 492 -0.30 -18.44 2.27
C ALA A 492 -1.15 -19.20 1.25
N VAL A 493 -0.77 -20.44 0.97
CA VAL A 493 -1.46 -21.30 0.01
C VAL A 493 -1.85 -22.63 0.63
N ASP A 494 -3.04 -23.11 0.28
CA ASP A 494 -3.48 -24.49 0.52
C ASP A 494 -3.19 -25.31 -0.73
N VAL A 495 -2.42 -26.38 -0.56
CA VAL A 495 -1.97 -27.23 -1.66
C VAL A 495 -2.02 -28.70 -1.25
N GLU A 496 -2.59 -29.54 -2.11
CA GLU A 496 -2.55 -31.00 -1.91
C GLU A 496 -1.11 -31.50 -2.04
N GLY A 497 -0.76 -32.52 -1.24
CA GLY A 497 0.59 -33.08 -1.20
C GLY A 497 1.13 -33.50 -2.58
N GLN A 498 0.27 -34.04 -3.46
CA GLN A 498 0.65 -34.38 -4.84
C GLN A 498 1.11 -33.16 -5.64
N HIS A 499 0.41 -32.03 -5.48
CA HIS A 499 0.71 -30.80 -6.19
C HIS A 499 1.92 -30.09 -5.58
N LEU A 500 2.11 -30.18 -4.26
CA LEU A 500 3.33 -29.70 -3.61
C LEU A 500 4.57 -30.46 -4.09
N LYS A 501 4.50 -31.79 -4.17
CA LYS A 501 5.56 -32.62 -4.76
C LYS A 501 5.81 -32.27 -6.23
N THR A 502 4.74 -32.08 -7.00
CA THR A 502 4.82 -31.68 -8.42
C THR A 502 5.56 -30.35 -8.58
N ALA A 503 5.29 -29.37 -7.73
CA ALA A 503 5.93 -28.06 -7.79
C ALA A 503 7.45 -28.16 -7.54
N LEU A 504 7.86 -28.93 -6.52
CA LEU A 504 9.28 -29.12 -6.20
C LEU A 504 10.01 -29.97 -7.26
N ASP A 505 9.38 -31.01 -7.82
CA ASP A 505 9.97 -31.74 -8.95
C ASP A 505 10.15 -30.83 -10.18
N GLY A 506 9.17 -29.97 -10.44
CA GLY A 506 9.23 -28.97 -11.50
C GLY A 506 10.42 -28.01 -11.31
N ALA A 507 10.64 -27.53 -10.09
CA ALA A 507 11.80 -26.70 -9.76
C ALA A 507 13.13 -27.40 -10.07
N PHE A 508 13.30 -28.67 -9.69
CA PHE A 508 14.50 -29.46 -10.02
C PHE A 508 14.64 -29.70 -11.53
N SER A 509 13.53 -29.96 -12.23
CA SER A 509 13.54 -30.20 -13.68
C SER A 509 14.04 -29.00 -14.49
N SER A 510 13.97 -27.79 -13.92
CA SER A 510 14.47 -26.56 -14.55
C SER A 510 16.00 -26.38 -14.44
N MET A 511 16.69 -27.20 -13.65
CA MET A 511 18.13 -27.10 -13.43
C MET A 511 18.92 -27.48 -14.68
N LYS A 512 19.92 -26.66 -14.97
CA LYS A 512 20.86 -26.85 -16.07
C LYS A 512 22.23 -27.24 -15.54
N PHE A 513 22.92 -28.11 -16.25
CA PHE A 513 24.28 -28.49 -15.90
C PHE A 513 25.26 -27.44 -16.44
N GLU A 514 25.83 -26.65 -15.53
CA GLU A 514 26.72 -25.53 -15.84
C GLU A 514 27.86 -25.49 -14.79
N ASP A 515 29.10 -25.27 -15.22
CA ASP A 515 30.30 -25.27 -14.36
C ASP A 515 30.46 -26.54 -13.49
N GLY A 516 30.13 -27.71 -14.02
CA GLY A 516 30.27 -28.99 -13.32
C GLY A 516 29.23 -29.26 -12.24
N LYS A 517 28.19 -28.43 -12.11
CA LYS A 517 27.06 -28.64 -11.18
C LYS A 517 25.72 -28.35 -11.86
N TYR A 518 24.65 -28.97 -11.38
CA TYR A 518 23.29 -28.56 -11.76
C TYR A 518 22.93 -27.29 -10.99
N LYS A 519 22.44 -26.26 -11.68
CA LYS A 519 22.00 -24.99 -11.09
C LYS A 519 20.67 -24.52 -11.69
N ALA A 520 19.80 -23.94 -10.87
CA ALA A 520 18.60 -23.21 -11.29
C ALA A 520 18.32 -22.03 -10.36
N GLY A 521 17.82 -20.92 -10.91
CA GLY A 521 17.14 -19.91 -10.09
C GLY A 521 16.02 -20.53 -9.25
N ALA A 522 15.33 -21.54 -9.79
CA ALA A 522 14.24 -22.25 -9.14
C ALA A 522 14.62 -23.09 -7.91
N PHE A 523 15.91 -23.35 -7.64
CA PHE A 523 16.34 -24.30 -6.61
C PHE A 523 15.63 -24.01 -5.26
N PRO A 524 14.93 -25.00 -4.65
CA PRO A 524 14.11 -24.74 -3.48
C PRO A 524 14.92 -24.30 -2.27
N VAL A 525 14.47 -23.22 -1.63
CA VAL A 525 14.94 -22.74 -0.34
C VAL A 525 13.77 -22.85 0.63
N VAL A 526 13.94 -23.61 1.71
CA VAL A 526 12.81 -24.06 2.55
C VAL A 526 13.04 -23.82 4.03
N SER A 527 11.95 -23.66 4.79
CA SER A 527 11.91 -23.78 6.25
C SER A 527 10.73 -24.65 6.64
N GLY A 528 10.87 -25.42 7.72
CA GLY A 528 9.84 -26.38 8.17
C GLY A 528 9.60 -27.56 7.22
N MET A 529 10.53 -27.82 6.30
CA MET A 529 10.47 -28.93 5.33
C MET A 529 11.83 -29.63 5.23
N LYS A 530 11.81 -30.88 4.77
CA LYS A 530 12.99 -31.59 4.27
C LYS A 530 12.72 -32.10 2.86
N VAL A 531 13.57 -31.71 1.91
CA VAL A 531 13.45 -32.06 0.49
C VAL A 531 14.61 -32.96 0.10
N GLU A 532 14.32 -34.18 -0.31
CA GLU A 532 15.33 -35.12 -0.81
C GLU A 532 15.19 -35.21 -2.33
N TRP A 533 16.28 -35.05 -3.06
CA TRP A 533 16.30 -35.07 -4.53
C TRP A 533 17.55 -35.80 -5.03
N ASN A 534 17.50 -36.28 -6.28
CA ASN A 534 18.65 -36.92 -6.94
C ASN A 534 18.71 -36.56 -8.42
N ILE A 535 19.81 -36.94 -9.08
CA ILE A 535 19.97 -36.80 -10.53
C ILE A 535 19.80 -38.18 -11.15
N ALA A 536 18.71 -38.38 -11.88
CA ALA A 536 18.49 -39.61 -12.63
C ALA A 536 19.12 -39.53 -14.04
N PRO A 537 19.78 -40.59 -14.52
CA PRO A 537 20.44 -40.59 -15.82
C PRO A 537 19.54 -40.24 -17.02
N ALA A 538 18.25 -40.61 -16.97
CA ALA A 538 17.32 -40.44 -18.08
C ALA A 538 16.47 -39.15 -18.00
N THR A 539 16.22 -38.64 -16.80
CA THR A 539 15.24 -37.57 -16.53
C THR A 539 15.85 -36.34 -15.86
N GLY A 540 17.14 -36.39 -15.51
CA GLY A 540 17.86 -35.32 -14.83
C GLY A 540 17.49 -35.21 -13.35
N PRO A 541 17.68 -34.03 -12.74
CA PRO A 541 17.29 -33.76 -11.36
C PRO A 541 15.80 -34.00 -11.13
N GLN A 542 15.46 -34.68 -10.04
CA GLN A 542 14.08 -35.02 -9.66
C GLN A 542 13.92 -35.14 -8.15
N LEU A 543 12.69 -34.92 -7.68
CA LEU A 543 12.32 -35.12 -6.28
C LEU A 543 12.30 -36.62 -5.94
N VAL A 544 12.81 -36.98 -4.75
CA VAL A 544 12.81 -38.34 -4.21
C VAL A 544 11.81 -38.47 -3.07
N ARG A 545 11.94 -37.61 -2.05
CA ARG A 545 11.01 -37.57 -0.90
C ARG A 545 10.81 -36.16 -0.42
N LEU A 546 9.67 -35.94 0.22
CA LEU A 546 9.29 -34.66 0.79
C LEU A 546 8.71 -34.85 2.17
N TYR A 547 9.24 -34.12 3.14
CA TYR A 547 8.74 -34.08 4.50
C TYR A 547 8.37 -32.65 4.89
N ILE A 548 7.35 -32.51 5.74
CA ILE A 548 6.86 -31.22 6.23
C ILE A 548 6.48 -31.32 7.71
N ASN A 549 6.67 -30.23 8.44
CA ASN A 549 6.30 -30.16 9.85
C ASN A 549 4.78 -30.30 10.05
N ASN A 550 4.40 -31.16 11.00
CA ASN A 550 3.04 -31.24 11.51
C ASN A 550 2.74 -30.15 12.55
N GLU A 551 1.58 -30.25 13.22
CA GLU A 551 1.14 -29.28 14.22
C GLU A 551 2.04 -29.20 15.48
N HIS A 552 2.84 -30.24 15.70
CA HIS A 552 3.80 -30.34 16.79
C HIS A 552 5.25 -30.07 16.34
N ASN A 553 5.44 -29.54 15.12
CA ASN A 553 6.75 -29.30 14.50
C ASN A 553 7.61 -30.57 14.35
N VAL A 554 6.95 -31.71 14.11
CA VAL A 554 7.61 -32.97 13.76
C VAL A 554 7.50 -33.19 12.26
N LEU A 555 8.63 -33.50 11.61
CA LEU A 555 8.64 -33.79 10.18
C LEU A 555 7.94 -35.12 9.88
N GLU A 556 6.94 -35.05 9.00
CA GLU A 556 6.22 -36.21 8.48
C GLU A 556 6.31 -36.23 6.96
N GLU A 557 6.32 -37.42 6.36
CA GLU A 557 6.34 -37.55 4.91
C GLU A 557 5.04 -37.01 4.31
N VAL A 558 5.15 -36.27 3.21
CA VAL A 558 4.01 -35.64 2.54
C VAL A 558 3.11 -36.72 1.91
N VAL A 559 1.83 -36.68 2.26
CA VAL A 559 0.78 -37.57 1.75
C VAL A 559 0.04 -36.87 0.60
N ASP A 560 -0.09 -37.56 -0.53
CA ASP A 560 -0.56 -36.97 -1.79
C ASP A 560 -1.93 -36.30 -1.68
N SER A 561 -2.88 -36.93 -0.98
CA SER A 561 -4.25 -36.45 -0.83
C SER A 561 -4.46 -35.46 0.32
N LYS A 562 -3.45 -35.24 1.18
CA LYS A 562 -3.56 -34.31 2.31
C LYS A 562 -3.31 -32.89 1.84
N VAL A 563 -4.13 -31.95 2.30
CA VAL A 563 -3.93 -30.52 2.06
C VAL A 563 -2.95 -29.96 3.09
N TYR A 564 -1.96 -29.22 2.60
CA TYR A 564 -0.96 -28.54 3.40
C TYR A 564 -1.09 -27.04 3.19
N ARG A 565 -1.02 -26.29 4.30
CA ARG A 565 -0.90 -24.84 4.26
C ARG A 565 0.55 -24.44 4.41
N ILE A 566 1.08 -23.72 3.44
CA ILE A 566 2.47 -23.26 3.42
C ILE A 566 2.56 -21.78 3.04
N LEU A 567 3.65 -21.15 3.42
CA LEU A 567 4.01 -19.82 2.94
C LEU A 567 4.92 -19.92 1.71
N THR A 568 4.70 -19.03 0.75
CA THR A 568 5.58 -18.86 -0.40
C THR A 568 5.49 -17.44 -0.94
N ILE A 569 6.30 -17.09 -1.92
CA ILE A 569 6.17 -15.82 -2.64
C ILE A 569 5.19 -15.97 -3.80
N LYS A 570 4.41 -14.93 -4.10
CA LYS A 570 3.38 -14.91 -5.15
C LYS A 570 3.92 -15.36 -6.51
N TYR A 571 5.17 -14.98 -6.82
CA TYR A 571 5.87 -15.41 -8.04
C TYR A 571 5.88 -16.94 -8.20
N LEU A 572 6.18 -17.69 -7.14
CA LEU A 572 6.15 -19.15 -7.18
C LEU A 572 4.72 -19.68 -7.15
N ALA A 573 3.82 -19.07 -6.36
CA ALA A 573 2.41 -19.46 -6.31
C ALA A 573 1.73 -19.40 -7.70
N ASP A 574 2.15 -18.48 -8.56
CA ASP A 574 1.69 -18.38 -9.95
C ASP A 574 2.27 -19.47 -10.89
N GLY A 575 3.16 -20.30 -10.37
CA GLY A 575 3.81 -21.40 -11.07
C GLY A 575 5.05 -21.01 -11.87
N ASN A 576 5.61 -19.81 -11.64
CA ASN A 576 6.86 -19.40 -12.30
C ASN A 576 8.06 -20.26 -11.85
N ASP A 577 9.19 -20.14 -12.56
CA ASP A 577 10.41 -20.93 -12.28
C ASP A 577 10.19 -22.45 -12.24
N GLY A 578 9.20 -22.95 -12.99
CA GLY A 578 8.90 -24.38 -13.07
C GLY A 578 8.07 -24.92 -11.90
N TYR A 579 7.59 -24.07 -10.99
CA TYR A 579 6.71 -24.47 -9.88
C TYR A 579 5.28 -24.85 -10.32
N SER A 580 4.97 -24.72 -11.63
CA SER A 580 3.82 -25.36 -12.29
C SER A 580 3.99 -26.88 -12.45
N GLY A 581 5.23 -27.38 -12.38
CA GLY A 581 5.61 -28.78 -12.58
C GLY A 581 6.60 -28.98 -13.74
N ARG A 582 7.00 -30.24 -13.97
CA ARG A 582 7.84 -30.61 -15.11
C ARG A 582 7.08 -30.45 -16.42
N LYS A 583 7.73 -29.87 -17.44
CA LYS A 583 7.15 -29.70 -18.78
C LYS A 583 6.69 -31.03 -19.37
N ASN A 584 5.57 -30.97 -20.09
CA ASN A 584 5.04 -32.11 -20.83
C ASN A 584 6.03 -32.51 -21.95
N LYS A 585 5.89 -33.74 -22.47
CA LYS A 585 6.77 -34.25 -23.54
C LYS A 585 6.73 -33.40 -24.82
N ASP A 586 5.63 -32.68 -25.05
CA ASP A 586 5.44 -31.75 -26.16
C ASP A 586 6.00 -30.34 -25.88
N GLY A 587 6.62 -30.13 -24.71
CA GLY A 587 7.18 -28.86 -24.28
C GLY A 587 6.17 -27.88 -23.67
N SER A 588 4.89 -28.23 -23.60
CA SER A 588 3.85 -27.38 -23.01
C SER A 588 3.97 -27.27 -21.48
N GLU A 589 3.50 -26.15 -20.95
CA GLU A 589 3.47 -25.90 -19.50
C GLU A 589 2.45 -26.83 -18.81
N PRO A 590 2.83 -27.49 -17.72
CA PRO A 590 1.93 -28.34 -16.97
C PRO A 590 0.89 -27.52 -16.21
N LEU A 591 -0.33 -28.07 -16.07
CA LEU A 591 -1.41 -27.51 -15.26
C LEU A 591 -1.44 -28.13 -13.85
N GLY A 592 -0.26 -28.33 -13.25
CA GLY A 592 -0.07 -28.92 -11.92
C GLY A 592 0.59 -27.95 -10.93
N GLY A 593 1.24 -28.50 -9.92
CA GLY A 593 2.08 -27.71 -9.02
C GLY A 593 1.32 -26.62 -8.26
N PHE A 594 1.97 -25.48 -8.05
CA PHE A 594 1.34 -24.34 -7.38
C PHE A 594 0.20 -23.68 -8.15
N LYS A 595 0.04 -23.93 -9.47
CA LYS A 595 -1.17 -23.50 -10.21
C LYS A 595 -2.45 -24.20 -9.75
N LYS A 596 -2.32 -25.30 -8.99
CA LYS A 596 -3.43 -26.00 -8.32
C LYS A 596 -3.58 -25.64 -6.85
N ALA A 597 -2.70 -24.79 -6.31
CA ALA A 597 -2.83 -24.31 -4.96
C ALA A 597 -3.91 -23.21 -4.89
N THR A 598 -4.64 -23.17 -3.77
CA THR A 598 -5.56 -22.08 -3.47
C THR A 598 -4.83 -21.06 -2.63
N ILE A 599 -4.70 -19.82 -3.11
CA ILE A 599 -4.22 -18.72 -2.29
C ILE A 599 -5.32 -18.39 -1.28
N VAL A 600 -5.08 -18.73 -0.02
CA VAL A 600 -6.06 -18.52 1.07
C VAL A 600 -5.84 -17.22 1.81
N GLN A 601 -4.63 -16.67 1.72
CA GLN A 601 -4.31 -15.36 2.25
C GLN A 601 -3.19 -14.73 1.43
N ARG A 602 -3.40 -13.46 1.07
CA ARG A 602 -2.37 -12.63 0.48
C ARG A 602 -1.91 -11.63 1.52
N TYR A 603 -0.60 -11.51 1.68
CA TYR A 603 -0.01 -10.44 2.48
C TYR A 603 0.46 -9.34 1.53
N GLU A 604 -0.45 -8.96 0.62
CA GLU A 604 -0.25 -8.36 -0.70
C GLU A 604 0.60 -7.09 -0.71
N GLU A 605 0.73 -6.39 0.41
CA GLU A 605 1.09 -4.98 0.37
C GLU A 605 2.37 -4.64 1.15
N ILE A 606 3.14 -5.63 1.61
CA ILE A 606 4.41 -5.37 2.31
C ILE A 606 5.45 -6.38 1.80
N PRO A 607 6.47 -5.96 1.03
CA PRO A 607 7.52 -6.86 0.57
C PRO A 607 8.15 -7.71 1.68
N PRO A 608 8.64 -8.92 1.38
CA PRO A 608 9.20 -9.84 2.38
C PRO A 608 10.32 -9.24 3.24
N TYR A 609 11.14 -8.33 2.68
CA TYR A 609 12.18 -7.64 3.45
C TYR A 609 11.62 -6.63 4.47
N GLN A 610 10.53 -5.92 4.16
CA GLN A 610 9.88 -4.97 5.08
C GLN A 610 9.27 -5.69 6.30
N LYS A 611 8.78 -6.91 6.09
CA LYS A 611 8.25 -7.78 7.14
C LYS A 611 9.33 -8.24 8.12
N ALA A 612 10.54 -8.37 7.61
CA ALA A 612 11.59 -9.06 8.31
C ALA A 612 12.43 -8.14 9.21
N ASP A 613 12.33 -6.81 9.15
CA ASP A 613 13.15 -5.89 9.99
C ASP A 613 13.00 -6.14 11.50
N ASN A 614 11.79 -6.34 12.01
CA ASN A 614 11.58 -6.64 13.44
C ASN A 614 12.00 -8.08 13.81
N VAL A 615 11.92 -9.03 12.87
CA VAL A 615 12.19 -10.47 13.11
C VAL A 615 13.66 -10.82 12.87
N PHE A 616 14.35 -10.13 11.97
CA PHE A 616 15.78 -10.21 11.74
C PHE A 616 16.54 -9.79 13.00
N ALA A 617 16.14 -8.67 13.62
CA ALA A 617 16.68 -8.20 14.89
C ALA A 617 16.54 -9.23 16.02
N MET A 618 15.42 -9.98 16.06
CA MET A 618 15.15 -11.00 17.09
C MET A 618 15.81 -12.34 16.80
N SER A 619 15.89 -12.76 15.53
CA SER A 619 16.46 -14.06 15.11
C SER A 619 17.97 -14.12 15.28
N LEU A 620 18.67 -13.01 15.07
CA LEU A 620 20.14 -12.94 15.21
C LEU A 620 20.61 -12.89 16.68
N ARG A 621 19.70 -12.62 17.63
CA ARG A 621 19.99 -12.66 19.09
C ARG A 621 19.92 -14.07 19.68
N ARG A 622 19.38 -15.06 18.96
CA ARG A 622 19.28 -16.44 19.43
C ARG A 622 20.17 -17.31 18.55
N ARG A 623 21.04 -18.11 19.17
CA ARG A 623 21.93 -19.06 18.48
C ARG A 623 21.19 -19.75 17.32
N PRO A 624 21.76 -19.85 16.11
CA PRO A 624 21.33 -20.86 15.16
C PRO A 624 21.50 -22.22 15.85
N GLN A 625 20.40 -22.78 16.36
CA GLN A 625 20.43 -24.15 16.84
C GLN A 625 20.68 -25.01 15.61
N ARG A 626 21.86 -25.64 15.60
CA ARG A 626 22.27 -26.68 14.66
C ARG A 626 21.08 -27.60 14.34
N ILE A 627 20.58 -27.53 13.11
CA ILE A 627 20.04 -28.72 12.47
C ILE A 627 21.21 -29.30 11.68
N ALA A 628 21.66 -30.46 12.14
CA ALA A 628 22.88 -31.10 11.70
C ALA A 628 22.75 -31.68 10.28
N SER A 629 23.78 -31.42 9.48
CA SER A 629 24.39 -32.28 8.45
C SER A 629 23.48 -33.10 7.52
N ALA A 630 23.53 -32.79 6.22
CA ALA A 630 23.44 -33.79 5.17
C ALA A 630 24.86 -34.32 4.84
N GLN A 631 25.01 -35.65 4.82
CA GLN A 631 26.08 -36.34 4.09
C GLN A 631 25.64 -36.53 2.64
#